data_AF-V4LI75-F1
#
_entry.id   AF-V4LI75-F1
#
_cell.length_a   1.000
_cell.length_b   1.000
_cell.length_c   1.000
_cell.angle_alpha   90.00
_cell.angle_beta   90.00
_cell.angle_gamma   90.00
#
_symmetry.space_group_name_H-M   'P 1'
#
loop_
_entity.id
_entity.type
_entity.pdbx_description
1 polymer ?
#
loop_
_entity_poly.entity_id
_entity_poly.type
_entity_poly.pdbx_seq_one_letter_code
_entity_poly.pdbx_strand_id
1 'polypeptide(L)'
;MVSRTLIRLTSSFCSESFLMASLLSPSSLLSLQPPFSYSSQVQCLKKGVFAPRSLVRDSLSPSASSSSSWVTSSSTSDFIPQVVVTRERGKNKQIIKALDKHGISSLELPLIHHARGPDFDQLTSVLSDKSFDWIIITSPEAGSVFLEAWKAASFPKVKVGVVGAGTASVFEEVMQLAEGSLHIAFTPSKATGKVLASELPENVGKRSSVLYPASLKASNEIEEGLSKRGFEVLRLNTYTTLPVQSVDAMLLQQALCAPVLSVASPSAVR
;
A
#
# COMPACT_ATOMS: atom_id res chain seq x y z
N MET A 1 -15.79 -3.19 -4.36
CA MET A 1 -14.79 -2.48 -5.21
C MET A 1 -13.93 -1.61 -4.32
N VAL A 2 -12.70 -2.01 -4.04
CA VAL A 2 -11.72 -1.15 -3.32
C VAL A 2 -11.30 -0.07 -4.30
N SER A 3 -11.49 1.20 -3.96
CA SER A 3 -11.00 2.31 -4.78
C SER A 3 -9.48 2.33 -4.71
N ARG A 4 -8.84 1.66 -5.67
CA ARG A 4 -7.41 1.76 -5.92
C ARG A 4 -7.24 2.94 -6.88
N THR A 5 -6.86 4.09 -6.33
CA THR A 5 -6.55 5.26 -7.17
C THR A 5 -5.21 4.99 -7.87
N LEU A 6 -5.27 4.74 -9.17
CA LEU A 6 -4.11 4.69 -10.03
C LEU A 6 -3.77 6.14 -10.42
N ILE A 7 -2.65 6.68 -9.95
CA ILE A 7 -2.20 7.99 -10.38
C ILE A 7 -1.36 7.78 -11.64
N ARG A 8 -1.88 8.21 -12.79
CA ARG A 8 -1.12 8.26 -14.04
C ARG A 8 -0.25 9.50 -13.99
N LEU A 9 1.06 9.31 -13.90
CA LEU A 9 2.00 10.41 -14.08
C LEU A 9 2.00 10.75 -15.57
N THR A 10 1.20 11.73 -15.98
CA THR A 10 1.32 12.29 -17.32
C THR A 10 2.61 13.09 -17.37
N SER A 11 3.53 12.67 -18.23
CA SER A 11 4.70 13.45 -18.62
C SER A 11 4.25 14.71 -19.35
N SER A 12 3.90 15.74 -18.58
CA SER A 12 3.63 17.09 -19.08
C SER A 12 4.02 18.09 -18.00
N PHE A 13 5.32 18.18 -17.74
CA PHE A 13 5.93 19.37 -17.16
C PHE A 13 7.12 19.75 -18.04
N CYS A 14 6.81 20.44 -19.14
CA CYS A 14 7.75 21.34 -19.78
C CYS A 14 6.93 22.51 -20.33
N SER A 15 7.31 23.71 -19.86
CA SER A 15 6.86 25.04 -20.29
C SER A 15 5.35 25.32 -20.30
N GLU A 16 4.87 25.99 -19.26
CA GLU A 16 4.07 27.21 -19.46
C GLU A 16 4.10 28.09 -18.21
N SER A 17 4.74 29.23 -18.38
CA SER A 17 4.68 30.39 -17.49
C SER A 17 3.31 31.04 -17.62
N PHE A 18 2.55 31.14 -16.53
CA PHE A 18 1.43 32.09 -16.43
C PHE A 18 1.40 32.76 -15.05
N LEU A 19 1.21 34.08 -15.14
CA LEU A 19 1.33 35.09 -14.10
C LEU A 19 0.40 34.89 -12.91
N MET A 20 0.96 35.01 -11.70
CA MET A 20 0.22 35.41 -10.50
C MET A 20 0.43 36.92 -10.29
N ALA A 21 -0.65 37.69 -10.46
CA ALA A 21 -0.70 39.09 -10.08
C ALA A 21 -0.95 39.20 -8.57
N SER A 22 -0.04 39.83 -7.84
CA SER A 22 -0.27 40.34 -6.48
C SER A 22 0.02 41.84 -6.50
N LEU A 23 -0.97 42.61 -6.04
CA LEU A 23 -0.86 44.06 -5.84
C LEU A 23 -0.31 44.35 -4.44
N LEU A 24 0.40 45.48 -4.37
CA LEU A 24 0.76 46.32 -3.20
C LEU A 24 2.22 46.24 -2.67
N SER A 25 3.04 47.10 -3.31
CA SER A 25 3.86 48.19 -2.73
C SER A 25 5.18 47.93 -1.96
N PRO A 26 6.11 48.91 -2.00
CA PRO A 26 7.55 48.65 -2.10
C PRO A 26 8.36 49.10 -0.87
N SER A 27 9.58 48.58 -0.73
CA SER A 27 10.77 49.38 -0.32
C SER A 27 12.08 48.58 -0.39
N SER A 28 13.10 49.29 -0.88
CA SER A 28 14.55 49.13 -0.59
C SER A 28 15.40 48.20 -1.46
N LEU A 29 16.16 48.88 -2.31
CA LEU A 29 17.33 48.45 -3.08
C LEU A 29 18.49 48.02 -2.17
N LEU A 30 19.13 46.89 -2.47
CA LEU A 30 20.59 46.87 -2.70
C LEU A 30 21.03 45.61 -3.46
N SER A 31 21.90 45.86 -4.42
CA SER A 31 22.61 44.96 -5.33
C SER A 31 23.50 43.93 -4.63
N LEU A 32 23.57 42.70 -5.16
CA LEU A 32 24.82 41.99 -5.52
C LEU A 32 24.51 40.65 -6.22
N GLN A 33 25.18 40.42 -7.35
CA GLN A 33 25.04 39.29 -8.28
C GLN A 33 25.63 37.98 -7.74
N PRO A 34 25.17 36.80 -8.21
CA PRO A 34 25.85 35.52 -8.02
C PRO A 34 26.67 35.12 -9.26
N PRO A 35 27.62 34.17 -9.13
CA PRO A 35 27.98 33.35 -10.27
C PRO A 35 27.85 31.85 -9.99
N PHE A 36 27.80 31.14 -11.13
CA PHE A 36 28.03 29.71 -11.36
C PHE A 36 26.80 28.82 -11.57
N SER A 37 26.44 28.82 -12.86
CA SER A 37 25.73 27.80 -13.60
C SER A 37 26.36 26.42 -13.44
N TYR A 38 25.54 25.39 -13.19
CA TYR A 38 25.85 24.02 -13.58
C TYR A 38 24.67 23.46 -14.37
N SER A 39 24.86 23.39 -15.67
CA SER A 39 23.95 22.75 -16.63
C SER A 39 24.37 21.29 -16.75
N SER A 40 23.42 20.36 -16.61
CA SER A 40 23.60 18.98 -17.05
C SER A 40 22.33 18.53 -17.75
N GLN A 41 22.34 18.73 -19.08
CA GLN A 41 21.37 18.15 -19.99
C GLN A 41 21.64 16.64 -20.10
N VAL A 42 20.70 15.82 -19.65
CA VAL A 42 20.68 14.39 -19.98
C VAL A 42 19.85 14.21 -21.24
N GLN A 43 20.52 13.98 -22.37
CA GLN A 43 19.89 13.66 -23.64
C GLN A 43 19.54 12.16 -23.68
N CYS A 44 18.25 11.85 -23.78
CA CYS A 44 17.77 10.50 -24.06
C CYS A 44 17.80 10.26 -25.58
N LEU A 45 18.78 9.48 -26.04
CA LEU A 45 18.92 9.07 -27.44
C LEU A 45 17.80 8.11 -27.84
N LYS A 46 16.88 8.57 -28.71
CA LYS A 46 15.99 7.69 -29.48
C LYS A 46 16.71 7.26 -30.76
N LYS A 47 17.09 5.99 -30.87
CA LYS A 47 17.45 5.36 -32.16
C LYS A 47 16.34 4.43 -32.60
N GLY A 48 15.73 4.77 -33.74
CA GLY A 48 14.81 3.91 -34.47
C GLY A 48 15.54 2.73 -35.09
N VAL A 49 14.86 1.59 -35.18
CA VAL A 49 15.36 0.40 -35.87
C VAL A 49 14.51 0.17 -37.12
N PHE A 50 15.22 0.24 -38.24
CA PHE A 50 14.83 -0.15 -39.58
C PHE A 50 14.62 -1.67 -39.64
N ALA A 51 13.55 -2.09 -40.31
CA ALA A 51 13.39 -3.47 -40.79
C ALA A 51 14.14 -3.66 -42.11
N PRO A 52 14.61 -4.89 -42.42
CA PRO A 52 14.66 -5.32 -43.80
C PRO A 52 13.87 -6.61 -44.03
N ARG A 53 13.17 -6.65 -45.17
CA ARG A 53 12.72 -7.87 -45.86
C ARG A 53 13.87 -8.37 -46.74
N SER A 54 14.06 -9.68 -46.82
CA SER A 54 14.66 -10.36 -47.97
C SER A 54 14.19 -11.82 -48.05
N LEU A 55 14.09 -12.30 -49.28
CA LEU A 55 13.43 -13.52 -49.75
C LEU A 55 14.45 -14.63 -50.09
N VAL A 56 14.05 -15.89 -49.84
CA VAL A 56 14.30 -17.13 -50.64
C VAL A 56 15.75 -17.67 -50.76
N ARG A 57 15.99 -18.91 -50.27
CA ARG A 57 16.14 -20.18 -51.05
C ARG A 57 16.74 -21.33 -50.21
N ASP A 58 16.27 -22.54 -50.52
CA ASP A 58 16.59 -23.87 -49.96
C ASP A 58 18.08 -24.29 -49.96
N SER A 59 18.46 -25.16 -49.01
CA SER A 59 18.98 -26.54 -49.22
C SER A 59 20.08 -26.98 -48.22
N LEU A 60 19.80 -28.10 -47.54
CA LEU A 60 20.70 -29.21 -47.11
C LEU A 60 21.90 -28.96 -46.14
N SER A 61 21.83 -29.67 -45.00
CA SER A 61 22.86 -30.03 -44.01
C SER A 61 23.98 -30.93 -44.60
N PRO A 62 25.10 -31.31 -43.90
CA PRO A 62 25.28 -31.40 -42.44
C PRO A 62 26.70 -31.16 -41.83
N SER A 63 26.74 -31.22 -40.47
CA SER A 63 27.86 -31.65 -39.59
C SER A 63 29.06 -30.72 -39.32
N ALA A 64 29.21 -30.28 -38.06
CA ALA A 64 30.30 -30.67 -37.14
C ALA A 64 30.47 -29.67 -35.97
N SER A 65 30.78 -30.24 -34.81
CA SER A 65 30.92 -29.67 -33.47
C SER A 65 32.00 -28.60 -33.30
N SER A 66 31.71 -27.57 -32.52
CA SER A 66 32.71 -26.82 -31.72
C SER A 66 32.03 -26.18 -30.51
N SER A 67 32.29 -26.77 -29.34
CA SER A 67 31.85 -26.31 -28.04
C SER A 67 32.44 -24.93 -27.73
N SER A 68 31.61 -23.91 -27.66
CA SER A 68 31.95 -22.66 -26.98
C SER A 68 30.91 -22.42 -25.90
N SER A 69 31.35 -22.52 -24.66
CA SER A 69 30.64 -22.16 -23.45
C SER A 69 30.30 -20.68 -23.52
N TRP A 70 29.09 -20.36 -23.95
CA TRP A 70 28.53 -19.04 -23.79
C TRP A 70 28.20 -18.85 -22.31
N VAL A 71 29.12 -18.16 -21.64
CA VAL A 71 28.82 -17.38 -20.45
C VAL A 71 27.61 -16.54 -20.79
N THR A 72 26.45 -16.92 -20.25
CA THR A 72 25.24 -16.11 -20.28
C THR A 72 25.51 -14.90 -19.39
N SER A 73 26.18 -13.90 -19.93
CA SER A 73 26.13 -12.55 -19.41
C SER A 73 24.65 -12.17 -19.40
N SER A 74 24.03 -12.29 -18.22
CA SER A 74 22.71 -11.75 -17.95
C SER A 74 22.82 -10.25 -18.14
N SER A 75 22.62 -9.82 -19.38
CA SER A 75 22.32 -8.45 -19.73
C SER A 75 21.10 -8.09 -18.90
N THR A 76 21.31 -7.33 -17.83
CA THR A 76 20.26 -6.54 -17.19
C THR A 76 19.74 -5.63 -18.29
N SER A 77 18.74 -6.11 -19.03
CA SER A 77 17.99 -5.28 -19.94
C SER A 77 17.50 -4.08 -19.15
N ASP A 78 17.55 -2.91 -19.78
CA ASP A 78 16.96 -1.66 -19.31
C ASP A 78 15.44 -1.82 -19.17
N PHE A 79 15.04 -2.61 -18.18
CA PHE A 79 13.67 -2.98 -17.97
C PHE A 79 13.02 -1.88 -17.16
N ILE A 80 12.35 -0.97 -17.87
CA ILE A 80 11.56 0.09 -17.25
C ILE A 80 10.31 -0.57 -16.67
N PRO A 81 10.11 -0.53 -15.33
CA PRO A 81 8.90 -1.08 -14.73
C PRO A 81 7.69 -0.26 -15.16
N GLN A 82 6.58 -0.93 -15.46
CA GLN A 82 5.34 -0.25 -15.84
C GLN A 82 4.61 0.33 -14.64
N VAL A 83 4.71 -0.33 -13.48
CA VAL A 83 4.03 0.08 -12.24
C VAL A 83 4.98 0.00 -11.06
N VAL A 84 5.07 1.07 -10.28
CA VAL A 84 5.76 1.06 -8.98
C VAL A 84 4.74 0.82 -7.88
N VAL A 85 4.99 -0.13 -6.98
CA VAL A 85 4.13 -0.43 -5.83
C VAL A 85 4.79 0.03 -4.54
N THR A 86 4.06 0.80 -3.73
CA THR A 86 4.66 1.65 -2.68
C THR A 86 4.38 1.21 -1.24
N ARG A 87 3.65 0.10 -1.04
CA ARG A 87 3.36 -0.37 0.33
C ARG A 87 4.63 -0.91 0.98
N GLU A 88 4.54 -1.12 2.28
CA GLU A 88 5.55 -1.82 3.06
C GLU A 88 6.02 -3.11 2.38
N ARG A 89 7.32 -3.36 2.52
CA ARG A 89 8.01 -4.51 1.95
C ARG A 89 7.26 -5.80 2.26
N GLY A 90 7.01 -6.60 1.21
CA GLY A 90 6.36 -7.89 1.34
C GLY A 90 4.82 -7.84 1.43
N LYS A 91 4.22 -6.65 1.57
CA LYS A 91 2.74 -6.46 1.56
C LYS A 91 2.19 -6.14 0.16
N ASN A 92 3.04 -6.19 -0.87
CA ASN A 92 2.68 -5.97 -2.26
C ASN A 92 2.40 -7.27 -3.05
N LYS A 93 2.57 -8.46 -2.46
CA LYS A 93 2.45 -9.75 -3.17
C LYS A 93 1.15 -9.90 -3.98
N GLN A 94 0.01 -9.51 -3.42
CA GLN A 94 -1.28 -9.62 -4.12
C GLN A 94 -1.39 -8.70 -5.34
N ILE A 95 -0.87 -7.46 -5.24
CA ILE A 95 -0.91 -6.52 -6.38
C ILE A 95 0.11 -6.92 -7.44
N ILE A 96 1.30 -7.35 -7.05
CA ILE A 96 2.34 -7.86 -7.96
C ILE A 96 1.78 -9.06 -8.73
N LYS A 97 1.25 -10.08 -8.05
CA LYS A 97 0.63 -11.25 -8.69
C LYS A 97 -0.52 -10.90 -9.63
N ALA A 98 -1.30 -9.86 -9.32
CA ALA A 98 -2.37 -9.41 -10.19
C ALA A 98 -1.83 -8.72 -11.46
N LEU A 99 -0.78 -7.90 -11.33
CA LEU A 99 -0.11 -7.25 -12.46
C LEU A 99 0.59 -8.29 -13.37
N ASP A 100 1.30 -9.24 -12.78
CA ASP A 100 1.99 -10.32 -13.49
C ASP A 100 1.02 -11.17 -14.33
N LYS A 101 -0.17 -11.46 -13.80
CA LYS A 101 -1.23 -12.17 -14.54
C LYS A 101 -1.68 -11.45 -15.82
N HIS A 102 -1.48 -10.13 -15.88
CA HIS A 102 -1.78 -9.30 -17.05
C HIS A 102 -0.52 -8.96 -17.85
N GLY A 103 0.63 -9.57 -17.55
CA GLY A 103 1.91 -9.28 -18.19
C GLY A 103 2.43 -7.87 -17.90
N ILE A 104 1.92 -7.21 -16.84
CA ILE A 104 2.32 -5.86 -16.46
C ILE A 104 3.49 -5.97 -15.49
N SER A 105 4.60 -5.34 -15.84
CA SER A 105 5.77 -5.36 -14.99
C SER A 105 5.66 -4.42 -13.79
N SER A 106 6.17 -4.86 -12.64
CA SER A 106 6.13 -4.06 -11.42
C SER A 106 7.45 -3.99 -10.68
N LEU A 107 7.69 -2.85 -10.03
CA LEU A 107 8.82 -2.61 -9.13
C LEU A 107 8.31 -2.32 -7.73
N GLU A 108 8.79 -3.06 -6.73
CA GLU A 108 8.48 -2.80 -5.33
C GLU A 108 9.41 -1.71 -4.78
N LEU A 109 8.85 -0.56 -4.44
CA LEU A 109 9.53 0.56 -3.81
C LEU A 109 8.80 0.94 -2.52
N PRO A 110 9.10 0.33 -1.37
CA PRO A 110 8.41 0.62 -0.12
C PRO A 110 8.64 2.07 0.30
N LEU A 111 7.57 2.85 0.44
CA LEU A 111 7.62 4.25 0.91
C LEU A 111 7.16 4.38 2.37
N ILE A 112 6.49 3.37 2.88
CA ILE A 112 6.00 3.32 4.26
C ILE A 112 6.32 1.99 4.91
N HIS A 113 6.36 1.97 6.23
CA HIS A 113 6.37 0.76 7.05
C HIS A 113 5.39 0.91 8.20
N HIS A 114 5.01 -0.22 8.80
CA HIS A 114 4.18 -0.25 10.00
C HIS A 114 5.09 -0.38 11.23
N ALA A 115 4.78 0.38 12.27
CA ALA A 115 5.49 0.35 13.54
C ALA A 115 4.49 0.12 14.68
N ARG A 116 4.97 -0.39 15.82
CA ARG A 116 4.16 -0.55 17.03
C ARG A 116 3.56 0.79 17.45
N GLY A 117 2.28 0.76 17.80
CA GLY A 117 1.59 1.90 18.38
C GLY A 117 1.72 1.92 19.90
N PRO A 118 1.32 3.02 20.56
CA PRO A 118 1.44 3.18 22.01
C PRO A 118 0.64 2.13 22.80
N ASP A 119 -0.44 1.61 22.21
CA ASP A 119 -1.33 0.65 22.89
C ASP A 119 -1.08 -0.80 22.44
N PHE A 120 0.01 -1.07 21.71
CA PHE A 120 0.31 -2.40 21.18
C PHE A 120 0.40 -3.45 22.29
N ASP A 121 1.19 -3.18 23.34
CA ASP A 121 1.45 -4.14 24.41
C ASP A 121 0.23 -4.37 25.33
N GLN A 122 -0.75 -3.45 25.31
CA GLN A 122 -1.99 -3.56 26.08
C GLN A 122 -3.02 -4.48 25.41
N LEU A 123 -2.90 -4.74 24.10
CA LEU A 123 -3.93 -5.47 23.36
C LEU A 123 -4.14 -6.89 23.89
N THR A 124 -3.05 -7.59 24.21
CA THR A 124 -3.11 -8.97 24.72
C THR A 124 -3.77 -9.03 26.09
N SER A 125 -3.37 -8.18 27.05
CA SER A 125 -3.97 -8.17 28.38
C SER A 125 -5.45 -7.82 28.32
N VAL A 126 -5.83 -6.83 27.50
CA VAL A 126 -7.23 -6.47 27.29
C VAL A 126 -8.06 -7.63 26.75
N LEU A 127 -7.51 -8.44 25.85
CA LEU A 127 -8.18 -9.63 25.31
C LEU A 127 -8.29 -10.77 26.33
N SER A 128 -7.33 -10.90 27.24
CA SER A 128 -7.37 -11.91 28.31
C SER A 128 -8.30 -11.52 29.46
N ASP A 129 -8.32 -10.23 29.83
CA ASP A 129 -9.02 -9.76 31.02
C ASP A 129 -10.51 -9.46 30.77
N LYS A 130 -10.87 -9.14 29.52
CA LYS A 130 -12.20 -8.65 29.15
C LYS A 130 -12.77 -9.39 27.95
N SER A 131 -14.06 -9.67 28.00
CA SER A 131 -14.85 -10.09 26.85
C SER A 131 -15.49 -8.89 26.16
N PHE A 132 -15.51 -8.90 24.83
CA PHE A 132 -16.18 -7.89 24.02
C PHE A 132 -17.28 -8.53 23.16
N ASP A 133 -18.39 -7.82 22.99
CA ASP A 133 -19.48 -8.27 22.10
C ASP A 133 -19.03 -8.20 20.63
N TRP A 134 -18.12 -7.27 20.31
CA TRP A 134 -17.53 -7.10 18.99
C TRP A 134 -16.05 -6.75 19.03
N ILE A 135 -15.29 -7.34 18.11
CA ILE A 135 -13.97 -6.86 17.71
C ILE A 135 -14.10 -6.25 16.31
N ILE A 136 -13.75 -4.97 16.15
CA ILE A 136 -13.83 -4.29 14.85
C ILE A 136 -12.44 -4.16 14.22
N ILE A 137 -12.31 -4.66 12.98
CA ILE A 137 -11.04 -4.66 12.26
C ILE A 137 -11.22 -3.93 10.92
N THR A 138 -10.54 -2.79 10.77
CA THR A 138 -10.72 -1.90 9.62
C THR A 138 -9.59 -1.94 8.60
N SER A 139 -8.58 -2.77 8.81
CA SER A 139 -7.48 -2.93 7.85
C SER A 139 -6.85 -4.32 7.98
N PRO A 140 -6.18 -4.82 6.92
CA PRO A 140 -5.40 -6.05 7.03
C PRO A 140 -4.34 -5.98 8.13
N GLU A 141 -3.74 -4.80 8.33
CA GLU A 141 -2.72 -4.59 9.36
C GLU A 141 -3.27 -4.75 10.78
N ALA A 142 -4.41 -4.12 11.05
CA ALA A 142 -5.11 -4.28 12.32
C ALA A 142 -5.46 -5.76 12.56
N GLY A 143 -5.83 -6.49 11.50
CA GLY A 143 -6.09 -7.93 11.58
C GLY A 143 -4.85 -8.74 11.95
N SER A 144 -3.69 -8.46 11.35
CA SER A 144 -2.44 -9.14 11.69
C SER A 144 -2.01 -8.88 13.14
N VAL A 145 -2.02 -7.62 13.57
CA VAL A 145 -1.71 -7.24 14.97
C VAL A 145 -2.69 -7.87 15.95
N PHE A 146 -3.97 -7.87 15.63
CA PHE A 146 -4.99 -8.52 16.45
C PHE A 146 -4.78 -10.03 16.56
N LEU A 147 -4.47 -10.73 15.46
CA LEU A 147 -4.26 -12.18 15.48
C LEU A 147 -3.04 -12.58 16.32
N GLU A 148 -1.98 -11.78 16.32
CA GLU A 148 -0.82 -11.99 17.20
C GLU A 148 -1.23 -11.91 18.67
N ALA A 149 -1.92 -10.84 19.06
CA ALA A 149 -2.39 -10.65 20.42
C ALA A 149 -3.45 -11.68 20.84
N TRP A 150 -4.36 -12.05 19.94
CA TRP A 150 -5.40 -13.05 20.17
C TRP A 150 -4.82 -14.45 20.43
N LYS A 151 -3.78 -14.83 19.69
CA LYS A 151 -3.01 -16.07 19.96
C LYS A 151 -2.32 -16.01 21.32
N ALA A 152 -1.66 -14.88 21.63
CA ALA A 152 -0.99 -14.68 22.91
C ALA A 152 -1.98 -14.65 24.10
N ALA A 153 -3.21 -14.21 23.87
CA ALA A 153 -4.30 -14.21 24.85
C ALA A 153 -4.96 -15.59 25.04
N SER A 154 -4.37 -16.66 24.48
CA SER A 154 -4.89 -18.03 24.55
C SER A 154 -6.22 -18.24 23.84
N PHE A 155 -6.39 -17.63 22.65
CA PHE A 155 -7.49 -17.89 21.72
C PHE A 155 -8.90 -17.64 22.30
N PRO A 156 -9.19 -16.49 22.93
CA PRO A 156 -10.51 -16.23 23.50
C PRO A 156 -11.59 -16.24 22.42
N LYS A 157 -12.82 -16.64 22.79
CA LYS A 157 -13.93 -16.65 21.83
C LYS A 157 -14.34 -15.22 21.45
N VAL A 158 -14.25 -14.88 20.17
CA VAL A 158 -14.47 -13.52 19.66
C VAL A 158 -15.39 -13.46 18.45
N LYS A 159 -16.21 -12.41 18.41
CA LYS A 159 -17.07 -12.06 17.28
C LYS A 159 -16.47 -10.86 16.55
N VAL A 160 -16.10 -11.05 15.28
CA VAL A 160 -15.34 -10.05 14.51
C VAL A 160 -16.22 -9.37 13.46
N GLY A 161 -16.17 -8.04 13.39
CA GLY A 161 -16.70 -7.25 12.28
C GLY A 161 -15.54 -6.70 11.46
N VAL A 162 -15.53 -6.96 10.15
CA VAL A 162 -14.46 -6.51 9.24
C VAL A 162 -15.00 -5.48 8.25
N VAL A 163 -14.18 -4.48 7.89
CA VAL A 163 -14.63 -3.43 6.95
C VAL A 163 -14.83 -3.95 5.53
N GLY A 164 -14.15 -5.02 5.11
CA GLY A 164 -14.29 -5.55 3.76
C GLY A 164 -13.39 -6.75 3.46
N ALA A 165 -13.53 -7.29 2.25
CA ALA A 165 -12.90 -8.55 1.82
C ALA A 165 -11.36 -8.58 1.99
N GLY A 166 -10.67 -7.47 1.72
CA GLY A 166 -9.22 -7.41 1.91
C GLY A 166 -8.79 -7.62 3.37
N THR A 167 -9.58 -7.11 4.31
CA THR A 167 -9.37 -7.33 5.75
C THR A 167 -9.81 -8.73 6.17
N ALA A 168 -10.94 -9.21 5.63
CA ALA A 168 -11.44 -10.56 5.90
C ALA A 168 -10.42 -11.65 5.53
N SER A 169 -9.68 -11.45 4.42
CA SER A 169 -8.69 -12.42 3.93
C SER A 169 -7.59 -12.76 4.93
N VAL A 170 -7.31 -11.88 5.91
CA VAL A 170 -6.31 -12.12 6.95
C VAL A 170 -6.73 -13.24 7.92
N PHE A 171 -8.03 -13.52 8.02
CA PHE A 171 -8.59 -14.48 8.97
C PHE A 171 -8.90 -15.85 8.35
N GLU A 172 -8.80 -16.02 7.01
CA GLU A 172 -9.23 -17.24 6.30
C GLU A 172 -8.57 -18.51 6.85
N GLU A 173 -7.26 -18.48 7.08
CA GLU A 173 -6.49 -19.62 7.61
C GLU A 173 -6.88 -19.91 9.07
N VAL A 174 -6.98 -18.87 9.89
CA VAL A 174 -7.27 -19.02 11.33
C VAL A 174 -8.69 -19.51 11.56
N MET A 175 -9.66 -19.06 10.76
CA MET A 175 -11.05 -19.52 10.87
C MET A 175 -11.21 -21.02 10.61
N GLN A 176 -10.33 -21.62 9.80
CA GLN A 176 -10.33 -23.07 9.56
C GLN A 176 -9.74 -23.86 10.73
N LEU A 177 -8.74 -23.30 11.41
CA LEU A 177 -7.99 -23.97 12.48
C LEU A 177 -8.60 -23.76 13.87
N ALA A 178 -9.33 -22.67 14.09
CA ALA A 178 -9.70 -22.20 15.42
C ALA A 178 -10.99 -22.81 16.00
N GLU A 179 -11.56 -23.86 15.39
CA GLU A 179 -12.78 -24.56 15.86
C GLU A 179 -13.94 -23.64 16.28
N GLY A 180 -14.08 -22.47 15.63
CA GLY A 180 -15.14 -21.49 15.93
C GLY A 180 -14.84 -20.52 17.10
N SER A 181 -13.62 -20.51 17.63
CA SER A 181 -13.16 -19.52 18.62
C SER A 181 -13.07 -18.11 18.01
N LEU A 182 -12.88 -18.01 16.69
CA LEU A 182 -12.93 -16.74 15.96
C LEU A 182 -13.91 -16.86 14.80
N HIS A 183 -14.85 -15.93 14.72
CA HIS A 183 -15.84 -15.89 13.64
C HIS A 183 -16.05 -14.46 13.12
N ILE A 184 -15.89 -14.26 11.81
CA ILE A 184 -16.31 -13.03 11.14
C ILE A 184 -17.83 -13.03 11.02
N ALA A 185 -18.49 -12.21 11.83
CA ALA A 185 -19.95 -12.16 11.93
C ALA A 185 -20.57 -10.96 11.20
N PHE A 186 -19.77 -10.03 10.71
CA PHE A 186 -20.28 -8.83 10.06
C PHE A 186 -19.30 -8.27 9.02
N THR A 187 -19.85 -7.81 7.90
CA THR A 187 -19.18 -6.99 6.90
C THR A 187 -20.19 -5.97 6.39
N PRO A 188 -19.86 -4.67 6.35
CA PRO A 188 -20.78 -3.64 5.89
C PRO A 188 -21.06 -3.75 4.39
N SER A 189 -22.16 -3.13 3.96
CA SER A 189 -22.56 -3.04 2.56
C SER A 189 -21.53 -2.32 1.68
N LYS A 190 -20.81 -1.35 2.27
CA LYS A 190 -19.70 -0.62 1.66
C LYS A 190 -18.51 -0.64 2.60
N ALA A 191 -17.32 -0.84 2.02
CA ALA A 191 -16.08 -0.95 2.77
C ALA A 191 -15.55 0.41 3.25
N THR A 192 -16.32 1.09 4.10
CA THR A 192 -15.95 2.36 4.74
C THR A 192 -16.25 2.30 6.23
N GLY A 193 -15.48 3.07 7.02
CA GLY A 193 -15.67 3.11 8.46
C GLY A 193 -17.06 3.63 8.83
N LYS A 194 -17.49 4.72 8.20
CA LYS A 194 -18.84 5.28 8.38
C LYS A 194 -19.96 4.26 8.21
N VAL A 195 -19.90 3.44 7.16
CA VAL A 195 -20.96 2.45 6.87
C VAL A 195 -20.89 1.28 7.85
N LEU A 196 -19.68 0.83 8.21
CA LEU A 196 -19.50 -0.14 9.29
C LEU A 196 -20.13 0.35 10.59
N ALA A 197 -19.86 1.59 10.99
CA ALA A 197 -20.40 2.15 12.22
C ALA A 197 -21.92 2.29 12.19
N SER A 198 -22.54 2.58 11.03
CA SER A 198 -24.00 2.69 10.91
C SER A 198 -24.73 1.34 10.81
N GLU A 199 -24.08 0.32 10.29
CA GLU A 199 -24.71 -0.98 9.99
C GLU A 199 -24.36 -2.08 11.00
N LEU A 200 -23.39 -1.87 11.90
CA LEU A 200 -23.02 -2.86 12.90
C LEU A 200 -24.27 -3.29 13.71
N PRO A 201 -24.56 -4.60 13.86
CA PRO A 201 -25.73 -5.05 14.60
C PRO A 201 -25.66 -4.67 16.08
N GLU A 202 -26.74 -4.07 16.58
CA GLU A 202 -26.93 -3.76 18.00
C GLU A 202 -27.61 -4.92 18.72
N ASN A 203 -27.22 -5.16 19.97
CA ASN A 203 -28.00 -6.02 20.86
C ASN A 203 -29.06 -5.16 21.55
N VAL A 204 -30.32 -5.31 21.14
CA VAL A 204 -31.45 -4.55 21.70
C VAL A 204 -31.55 -4.82 23.21
N GLY A 205 -31.59 -3.76 24.01
CA GLY A 205 -31.77 -3.84 25.48
C GLY A 205 -30.48 -3.97 26.31
N LYS A 206 -29.29 -4.00 25.69
CA LYS A 206 -28.00 -3.99 26.41
C LYS A 206 -26.97 -3.10 25.72
N ARG A 207 -26.18 -2.36 26.51
CA ARG A 207 -25.01 -1.64 26.02
C ARG A 207 -23.99 -2.65 25.49
N SER A 208 -23.68 -2.59 24.20
CA SER A 208 -22.77 -3.52 23.54
C SER A 208 -21.34 -2.97 23.57
N SER A 209 -20.40 -3.82 24.00
CA SER A 209 -18.98 -3.50 24.12
C SER A 209 -18.21 -3.80 22.83
N VAL A 210 -17.32 -2.91 22.44
CA VAL A 210 -16.55 -3.00 21.19
C VAL A 210 -15.07 -2.78 21.49
N LEU A 211 -14.22 -3.73 21.09
CA LEU A 211 -12.78 -3.49 20.98
C LEU A 211 -12.45 -3.05 19.55
N TYR A 212 -11.71 -1.95 19.42
CA TYR A 212 -11.28 -1.41 18.13
C TYR A 212 -9.76 -1.20 18.09
N PRO A 213 -8.98 -2.24 17.71
CA PRO A 213 -7.56 -2.08 17.38
C PRO A 213 -7.41 -1.28 16.09
N ALA A 214 -6.76 -0.13 16.16
CA ALA A 214 -6.70 0.84 15.07
C ALA A 214 -5.28 1.37 14.85
N SER A 215 -5.09 2.04 13.71
CA SER A 215 -3.89 2.86 13.53
C SER A 215 -3.98 4.11 14.38
N LEU A 216 -2.85 4.56 14.93
CA LEU A 216 -2.71 5.90 15.51
C LEU A 216 -3.09 7.01 14.51
N LYS A 217 -2.92 6.76 13.20
CA LYS A 217 -3.28 7.69 12.13
C LYS A 217 -4.74 7.59 11.66
N ALA A 218 -5.52 6.63 12.15
CA ALA A 218 -6.91 6.44 11.73
C ALA A 218 -7.80 7.56 12.28
N SER A 219 -8.78 7.99 11.50
CA SER A 219 -9.79 8.96 11.97
C SER A 219 -10.67 8.35 13.07
N ASN A 220 -11.38 9.21 13.81
CA ASN A 220 -12.26 8.80 14.90
C ASN A 220 -13.66 8.38 14.42
N GLU A 221 -13.89 8.25 13.11
CA GLU A 221 -15.22 8.00 12.52
C GLU A 221 -15.91 6.74 13.07
N ILE A 222 -15.15 5.65 13.31
CA ILE A 222 -15.68 4.41 13.89
C ILE A 222 -16.14 4.63 15.33
N GLU A 223 -15.25 5.18 16.15
CA GLU A 223 -15.48 5.39 17.58
C GLU A 223 -16.66 6.33 17.81
N GLU A 224 -16.69 7.46 17.10
CA GLU A 224 -17.78 8.42 17.17
C GLU A 224 -19.09 7.83 16.63
N GLY A 225 -19.05 7.13 15.50
CA GLY A 225 -20.23 6.55 14.86
C GLY A 225 -20.89 5.48 15.73
N LEU A 226 -20.08 4.60 16.34
CA LEU A 226 -20.57 3.55 17.24
C LEU A 226 -21.01 4.14 18.59
N SER A 227 -20.27 5.10 19.15
CA SER A 227 -20.65 5.73 20.42
C SER A 227 -21.98 6.48 20.31
N LYS A 228 -22.25 7.13 19.17
CA LYS A 228 -23.55 7.78 18.88
C LYS A 228 -24.72 6.79 18.84
N ARG A 229 -24.44 5.52 18.55
CA ARG A 229 -25.42 4.41 18.57
C ARG A 229 -25.47 3.68 19.91
N GLY A 230 -24.79 4.19 20.94
CA GLY A 230 -24.81 3.64 22.28
C GLY A 230 -23.85 2.48 22.54
N PHE A 231 -22.95 2.17 21.61
CA PHE A 231 -21.88 1.19 21.88
C PHE A 231 -20.86 1.77 22.88
N GLU A 232 -20.27 0.89 23.69
CA GLU A 232 -19.10 1.22 24.50
C GLU A 232 -17.84 0.81 23.73
N VAL A 233 -17.12 1.79 23.19
CA VAL A 233 -15.97 1.54 22.32
C VAL A 233 -14.68 1.70 23.11
N LEU A 234 -13.88 0.65 23.17
CA LEU A 234 -12.48 0.70 23.59
C LEU A 234 -11.60 0.71 22.33
N ARG A 235 -11.08 1.88 21.98
CA ARG A 235 -10.07 2.01 20.92
C ARG A 235 -8.67 1.80 21.49
N LEU A 236 -7.87 1.00 20.81
CA LEU A 236 -6.43 0.86 21.07
C LEU A 236 -5.65 1.21 19.81
N ASN A 237 -4.74 2.18 19.89
CA ASN A 237 -3.85 2.56 18.79
C ASN A 237 -2.66 1.61 18.76
N THR A 238 -2.86 0.43 18.19
CA THR A 238 -1.92 -0.70 18.28
C THR A 238 -0.80 -0.62 17.24
N TYR A 239 -0.96 0.17 16.19
CA TYR A 239 0.10 0.39 15.20
C TYR A 239 0.07 1.80 14.65
N THR A 240 1.16 2.22 14.00
CA THR A 240 1.22 3.45 13.23
C THR A 240 1.88 3.19 11.88
N THR A 241 1.68 4.11 10.93
CA THR A 241 2.37 4.07 9.63
C THR A 241 3.42 5.15 9.61
N LEU A 242 4.67 4.81 9.33
CA LEU A 242 5.79 5.74 9.24
C LEU A 242 6.35 5.74 7.82
N PRO A 243 6.88 6.88 7.34
CA PRO A 243 7.67 6.88 6.10
C PRO A 243 8.94 6.04 6.30
N VAL A 244 9.45 5.45 5.23
CA VAL A 244 10.82 4.87 5.26
C VAL A 244 11.84 6.00 5.38
N GLN A 245 12.94 5.77 6.11
CA GLN A 245 13.97 6.79 6.33
C GLN A 245 14.87 7.00 5.11
N SER A 246 15.07 5.93 4.33
CA SER A 246 15.91 5.95 3.13
C SER A 246 15.39 4.97 2.10
N VAL A 247 15.55 5.33 0.84
CA VAL A 247 15.27 4.49 -0.32
C VAL A 247 16.60 4.24 -1.04
N ASP A 248 16.77 3.02 -1.56
CA ASP A 248 17.92 2.71 -2.41
C ASP A 248 17.93 3.59 -3.66
N ALA A 249 19.05 4.27 -3.92
CA ALA A 249 19.15 5.28 -4.98
C ALA A 249 18.95 4.69 -6.38
N MET A 250 19.43 3.47 -6.62
CA MET A 250 19.27 2.78 -7.91
C MET A 250 17.81 2.38 -8.12
N LEU A 251 17.16 1.87 -7.07
CA LEU A 251 15.75 1.50 -7.11
C LEU A 251 14.85 2.73 -7.29
N LEU A 252 15.20 3.86 -6.65
CA LEU A 252 14.52 5.14 -6.87
C LEU A 252 14.66 5.61 -8.33
N GLN A 253 15.86 5.53 -8.91
CA GLN A 253 16.08 5.92 -10.30
C GLN A 253 15.24 5.07 -11.26
N GLN A 254 15.16 3.75 -11.04
CA GLN A 254 14.29 2.87 -11.82
C GLN A 254 12.80 3.21 -11.64
N ALA A 255 12.38 3.53 -10.42
CA ALA A 255 11.00 3.89 -10.12
C ALA A 255 10.58 5.20 -10.80
N LEU A 256 11.48 6.18 -10.91
CA LEU A 256 11.22 7.45 -11.59
C LEU A 256 10.99 7.29 -13.10
N CYS A 257 11.47 6.19 -13.70
CA CYS A 257 11.20 5.87 -15.09
C CYS A 257 9.81 5.25 -15.32
N ALA A 258 9.12 4.81 -14.26
CA ALA A 258 7.83 4.16 -14.39
C ALA A 258 6.70 5.14 -14.72
N PRO A 259 5.78 4.80 -15.63
CA PRO A 259 4.65 5.67 -15.98
C PRO A 259 3.54 5.69 -14.91
N VAL A 260 3.52 4.72 -14.00
CA VAL A 260 2.44 4.55 -13.01
C VAL A 260 3.02 4.32 -11.62
N LEU A 261 2.52 5.08 -10.65
CA LEU A 261 2.76 4.88 -9.23
C LEU A 261 1.46 4.40 -8.57
N SER A 262 1.50 3.24 -7.94
CA SER A 262 0.40 2.73 -7.13
C SER A 262 0.56 3.18 -5.68
N VAL A 263 -0.45 3.87 -5.15
CA VAL A 263 -0.53 4.29 -3.75
C VAL A 263 -1.72 3.63 -3.07
N ALA A 264 -1.49 3.02 -1.92
CA ALA A 264 -2.52 2.33 -1.13
C ALA A 264 -2.70 2.92 0.28
N SER A 265 -2.09 4.07 0.55
CA SER A 265 -2.22 4.83 1.79
C SER A 265 -1.98 6.32 1.52
N PRO A 266 -2.76 7.24 2.11
CA PRO A 266 -2.46 8.67 2.06
C PRO A 266 -1.06 9.02 2.60
N SER A 267 -0.51 8.19 3.50
CA SER A 267 0.85 8.40 4.01
C SER A 267 1.95 8.03 3.02
N ALA A 268 1.66 7.29 1.95
CA ALA A 268 2.63 6.99 0.90
C ALA A 268 2.68 8.08 -0.19
N VAL A 269 1.69 8.99 -0.21
CA VAL A 269 1.62 10.13 -1.14
C VAL A 269 2.40 11.34 -0.62
N ARG A 270 2.39 11.54 0.70
CA ARG A 270 3.11 12.61 1.38
C ARG A 270 4.58 12.25 1.51
#